data_AF-A0A2D8MI34-F1
#
_entry.id   AF-A0A2D8MI34-F1
#
_cell.length_a   1.000
_cell.length_b   1.000
_cell.length_c   1.000
_cell.angle_alpha   90.00
_cell.angle_beta   90.00
_cell.angle_gamma   90.00
#
_symmetry.space_group_name_H-M   'P 1'
#
loop_
_entity.id
_entity.type
_entity.pdbx_description
1 polymer ?
#
loop_
_entity_poly.entity_id
_entity_poly.type
_entity_poly.pdbx_seq_one_letter_code
_entity_poly.pdbx_strand_id
1 'polypeptide(L)'
;MSEGPCLDTDIVLKCAAWNLEGELLGILSANGKPATLGLVHLIAASQMSRLRLNDREAGGRNLDILLSQLECLEPDQQEAELAAEIVEVAQVRNLPIDPGEAQLFAIAANRCIPLLLTGDKRAIRAMSEINEDQGLALKDRLVCLEQAIRAIVAATQPLTVRNKICAEPEVDGAMRLICSCGRQDWDPGQLDEGLESFIAEIRRGAGPLLHDGSLLA
;
A
#
# COMPACT_ATOMS: atom_id res chain seq x y z
N MET A 1 8.19 -17.56 -13.71
CA MET A 1 7.32 -16.42 -14.08
C MET A 1 7.49 -15.42 -12.96
N SER A 2 7.77 -14.14 -13.27
CA SER A 2 7.85 -13.13 -12.22
C SER A 2 6.44 -12.91 -11.67
N GLU A 3 6.27 -13.07 -10.37
CA GLU A 3 5.04 -12.69 -9.69
C GLU A 3 4.85 -11.17 -9.79
N GLY A 4 3.61 -10.72 -9.92
CA GLY A 4 3.30 -9.29 -10.00
C GLY A 4 3.37 -8.59 -8.64
N PRO A 5 3.04 -7.29 -8.58
CA PRO A 5 3.06 -6.52 -7.35
C PRO A 5 2.17 -7.12 -6.26
N CYS A 6 2.61 -7.09 -5.00
CA CYS A 6 1.78 -7.49 -3.87
C CYS A 6 1.23 -6.27 -3.12
N LEU A 7 -0.03 -6.37 -2.70
CA LEU A 7 -0.77 -5.32 -2.04
C LEU A 7 -1.10 -5.74 -0.61
N ASP A 8 -0.71 -4.91 0.33
CA ASP A 8 -1.24 -4.92 1.68
C ASP A 8 -2.74 -4.57 1.69
N THR A 9 -3.43 -5.09 2.69
CA THR A 9 -4.86 -4.90 2.93
C THR A 9 -5.22 -3.42 3.00
N ASP A 10 -4.40 -2.58 3.64
CA ASP A 10 -4.67 -1.16 3.78
C ASP A 10 -4.71 -0.45 2.40
N ILE A 11 -3.82 -0.83 1.47
CA ILE A 11 -3.84 -0.33 0.10
C ILE A 11 -5.13 -0.73 -0.61
N VAL A 12 -5.51 -2.01 -0.50
CA VAL A 12 -6.74 -2.54 -1.10
C VAL A 12 -7.97 -1.79 -0.58
N LEU A 13 -8.09 -1.64 0.74
CA LEU A 13 -9.23 -0.98 1.37
C LEU A 13 -9.30 0.51 1.01
N LYS A 14 -8.19 1.23 1.07
CA LYS A 14 -8.17 2.67 0.80
C LYS A 14 -8.46 2.99 -0.66
N CYS A 15 -7.84 2.26 -1.60
CA CYS A 15 -8.10 2.48 -3.02
C CYS A 15 -9.54 2.12 -3.40
N ALA A 16 -10.11 1.04 -2.85
CA ALA A 16 -11.52 0.71 -3.05
C ALA A 16 -12.46 1.79 -2.47
N ALA A 17 -12.19 2.26 -1.25
CA ALA A 17 -12.97 3.31 -0.61
C ALA A 17 -12.94 4.62 -1.42
N TRP A 18 -11.81 4.95 -2.04
CA TRP A 18 -11.67 6.13 -2.89
C TRP A 18 -12.11 5.92 -4.34
N ASN A 19 -12.65 4.76 -4.71
CA ASN A 19 -13.00 4.47 -6.11
C ASN A 19 -11.78 4.64 -7.06
N LEU A 20 -10.61 4.18 -6.62
CA LEU A 20 -9.32 4.26 -7.34
C LEU A 20 -8.83 2.89 -7.81
N GLU A 21 -9.68 1.86 -7.78
CA GLU A 21 -9.30 0.50 -8.18
C GLU A 21 -8.83 0.41 -9.63
N GLY A 22 -9.49 1.11 -10.56
CA GLY A 22 -9.11 1.13 -11.96
C GLY A 22 -7.75 1.80 -12.19
N GLU A 23 -7.52 2.95 -11.55
CA GLU A 23 -6.25 3.66 -11.63
C GLU A 23 -5.10 2.87 -10.98
N LEU A 24 -5.33 2.26 -9.82
CA LEU A 24 -4.36 1.41 -9.15
C LEU A 24 -3.95 0.23 -10.04
N LEU A 25 -4.92 -0.50 -10.60
CA LEU A 25 -4.63 -1.61 -11.50
C LEU A 25 -3.91 -1.14 -12.76
N GLY A 26 -4.24 0.06 -13.26
CA GLY A 26 -3.56 0.69 -14.39
C GLY A 26 -2.06 0.83 -14.16
N ILE A 27 -1.66 1.46 -13.05
CA ILE A 27 -0.25 1.71 -12.71
C ILE A 27 0.54 0.43 -12.38
N LEU A 28 -0.14 -0.66 -11.99
CA LEU A 28 0.51 -1.93 -11.64
C LEU A 28 0.62 -2.89 -12.83
N SER A 29 -0.22 -2.73 -13.85
CA SER A 29 -0.39 -3.69 -14.94
C SER A 29 0.90 -4.05 -15.70
N ALA A 30 1.84 -3.11 -15.81
CA ALA A 30 3.14 -3.31 -16.47
C ALA A 30 4.05 -4.29 -15.70
N ASN A 31 3.80 -4.51 -14.42
CA ASN A 31 4.62 -5.34 -13.53
C ASN A 31 4.08 -6.76 -13.36
N GLY A 32 3.06 -7.14 -14.13
CA GLY A 32 2.35 -8.40 -13.99
C GLY A 32 1.06 -8.26 -13.19
N LYS A 33 0.41 -9.40 -12.93
CA LYS A 33 -0.89 -9.39 -12.26
C LYS A 33 -0.70 -9.14 -10.76
N PRO A 34 -1.35 -8.12 -10.19
CA PRO A 34 -1.20 -7.81 -8.77
C PRO A 34 -1.87 -8.87 -7.90
N ALA A 35 -1.37 -9.01 -6.68
CA ALA A 35 -1.80 -10.04 -5.77
C ALA A 35 -1.89 -9.51 -4.32
N THR A 36 -2.60 -10.21 -3.46
CA THR A 36 -2.67 -9.92 -2.02
C THR A 36 -2.73 -11.24 -1.24
N LEU A 37 -2.51 -11.22 0.08
CA LEU A 37 -2.64 -12.45 0.87
C LEU A 37 -4.05 -13.04 0.71
N GLY A 38 -4.17 -14.35 0.56
CA GLY A 38 -5.48 -15.00 0.39
C GLY A 38 -6.46 -14.70 1.54
N LEU A 39 -5.95 -14.50 2.76
CA LEU A 39 -6.74 -14.07 3.92
C LEU A 39 -7.52 -12.75 3.67
N VAL A 40 -6.98 -11.84 2.87
CA VAL A 40 -7.60 -10.54 2.56
C VAL A 40 -8.97 -10.74 1.90
N HIS A 41 -9.12 -11.74 1.04
CA HIS A 41 -10.41 -12.07 0.42
C HIS A 41 -11.48 -12.49 1.44
N LEU A 42 -11.08 -12.94 2.63
CA LEU A 42 -11.98 -13.37 3.69
C LEU A 42 -12.31 -12.24 4.67
N ILE A 43 -11.36 -11.33 4.93
CA ILE A 43 -11.49 -10.31 5.98
C ILE A 43 -11.81 -8.90 5.47
N ALA A 44 -11.46 -8.58 4.22
CA ALA A 44 -11.53 -7.21 3.70
C ALA A 44 -12.96 -6.66 3.71
N ALA A 45 -13.98 -7.48 3.40
CA ALA A 45 -15.37 -7.04 3.47
C ALA A 45 -15.78 -6.61 4.89
N SER A 46 -15.33 -7.36 5.91
CA SER A 46 -15.58 -7.00 7.32
C SER A 46 -14.85 -5.71 7.70
N GLN A 47 -13.60 -5.55 7.27
CA GLN A 47 -12.82 -4.34 7.55
C GLN A 47 -13.41 -3.10 6.83
N MET A 48 -13.78 -3.23 5.56
CA MET A 48 -14.46 -2.20 4.77
C MET A 48 -15.75 -1.72 5.46
N SER A 49 -16.55 -2.66 5.99
CA SER A 49 -17.78 -2.31 6.72
C SER A 49 -17.54 -1.45 7.97
N ARG A 50 -16.33 -1.51 8.55
CA ARG A 50 -15.95 -0.73 9.74
C ARG A 50 -15.42 0.65 9.39
N LEU A 51 -15.03 0.89 8.13
CA LEU A 51 -14.60 2.22 7.70
C LEU A 51 -15.77 3.21 7.79
N ARG A 52 -15.41 4.47 8.03
CA ARG A 52 -16.36 5.58 8.02
C ARG A 52 -16.44 6.14 6.60
N LEU A 53 -17.33 5.56 5.80
CA LEU A 53 -17.60 5.99 4.43
C LEU A 53 -18.92 6.76 4.36
N ASN A 54 -18.96 7.77 3.51
CA ASN A 54 -20.15 8.49 3.08
C ASN A 54 -20.97 7.62 2.13
N ASP A 55 -20.34 6.90 1.19
CA ASP A 55 -20.98 5.90 0.33
C ASP A 55 -20.43 4.49 0.59
N ARG A 56 -21.02 3.82 1.58
CA ARG A 56 -20.66 2.44 1.97
C ARG A 56 -20.95 1.41 0.88
N GLU A 57 -22.00 1.63 0.09
CA GLU A 57 -22.38 0.68 -0.96
C GLU A 57 -21.38 0.75 -2.12
N ALA A 58 -20.96 1.95 -2.52
CA ALA A 58 -19.87 2.12 -3.48
C ALA A 58 -18.57 1.51 -2.98
N GLY A 59 -18.15 1.79 -1.74
CA GLY A 59 -16.93 1.21 -1.18
C GLY A 59 -16.92 -0.32 -1.21
N GLY A 60 -18.05 -0.97 -0.88
CA GLY A 60 -18.20 -2.43 -0.98
C GLY A 60 -18.11 -2.94 -2.41
N ARG A 61 -18.84 -2.31 -3.36
CA ARG A 61 -18.78 -2.71 -4.78
C ARG A 61 -17.38 -2.55 -5.37
N ASN A 62 -16.69 -1.46 -5.06
CA ASN A 62 -15.34 -1.19 -5.56
C ASN A 62 -14.32 -2.20 -4.98
N LEU A 63 -14.52 -2.61 -3.72
CA LEU A 63 -13.71 -3.67 -3.12
C LEU A 63 -13.90 -5.00 -3.84
N ASP A 64 -15.15 -5.39 -4.13
CA ASP A 64 -15.44 -6.62 -4.86
C ASP A 64 -14.80 -6.59 -6.27
N ILE A 65 -14.87 -5.44 -6.96
CA ILE A 65 -14.21 -5.22 -8.25
C ILE A 65 -12.70 -5.42 -8.09
N LEU A 66 -12.06 -4.73 -7.15
CA LEU A 66 -10.61 -4.82 -6.96
C LEU A 66 -10.17 -6.24 -6.62
N LEU A 67 -10.79 -6.88 -5.62
CA LEU A 67 -10.47 -8.25 -5.23
C LEU A 67 -10.64 -9.25 -6.38
N SER A 68 -11.60 -9.05 -7.28
CA SER A 68 -11.78 -9.93 -8.46
C SER A 68 -10.58 -9.91 -9.43
N GLN A 69 -9.75 -8.86 -9.37
CA GLN A 69 -8.59 -8.67 -10.23
C GLN A 69 -7.27 -9.10 -9.56
N LEU A 70 -7.27 -9.28 -8.23
CA LEU A 70 -6.08 -9.69 -7.48
C LEU A 70 -5.92 -11.21 -7.47
N GLU A 71 -4.68 -11.68 -7.55
CA GLU A 71 -4.34 -13.07 -7.24
C GLU A 71 -4.23 -13.29 -5.73
N CYS A 72 -4.56 -14.51 -5.29
CA CYS A 72 -4.35 -14.93 -3.92
C CYS A 72 -2.91 -15.42 -3.75
N LEU A 73 -2.16 -14.74 -2.87
CA LEU A 73 -0.88 -15.21 -2.37
C LEU A 73 -1.11 -16.07 -1.14
N GLU A 74 -0.74 -17.34 -1.24
CA GLU A 74 -0.61 -18.24 -0.10
C GLU A 74 0.87 -18.41 0.20
N PRO A 75 1.30 -18.20 1.45
CA PRO A 75 2.68 -18.43 1.84
C PRO A 75 3.01 -19.92 1.81
N ASP A 76 4.23 -20.25 1.42
CA ASP A 76 4.78 -21.58 1.64
C ASP A 76 5.36 -21.72 3.08
N GLN A 77 5.88 -22.90 3.38
CA GLN A 77 6.43 -23.19 4.70
C GLN A 77 7.64 -22.31 5.04
N GLN A 78 8.53 -22.04 4.07
CA GLN A 78 9.73 -21.23 4.30
C GLN A 78 9.35 -19.75 4.54
N GLU A 79 8.35 -19.27 3.82
CA GLU A 79 7.80 -17.92 3.98
C GLU A 79 7.07 -17.76 5.31
N ALA A 80 6.33 -18.77 5.76
CA ALA A 80 5.69 -18.77 7.07
C ALA A 80 6.72 -18.78 8.21
N GLU A 81 7.80 -19.56 8.08
CA GLU A 81 8.91 -19.58 9.05
C GLU A 81 9.62 -18.22 9.11
N LEU A 82 9.99 -17.65 7.95
CA LEU A 82 10.61 -16.32 7.90
C LEU A 82 9.68 -15.23 8.47
N ALA A 83 8.38 -15.28 8.18
CA ALA A 83 7.42 -14.35 8.76
C ALA A 83 7.37 -14.46 10.28
N ALA A 84 7.42 -15.67 10.84
CA ALA A 84 7.47 -15.87 12.28
C ALA A 84 8.76 -15.29 12.90
N GLU A 85 9.91 -15.45 12.25
CA GLU A 85 11.17 -14.84 12.68
C GLU A 85 11.10 -13.31 12.67
N ILE A 86 10.52 -12.70 11.62
CA ILE A 86 10.30 -11.26 11.54
C ILE A 86 9.42 -10.79 12.70
N VAL A 87 8.31 -11.49 12.98
CA VAL A 87 7.41 -11.15 14.09
C VAL A 87 8.12 -11.27 15.44
N GLU A 88 8.91 -12.31 15.66
CA GLU A 88 9.67 -12.50 16.90
C GLU A 88 10.64 -11.34 17.13
N VAL A 89 11.42 -10.97 16.11
CA VAL A 89 12.34 -9.82 16.19
C VAL A 89 11.57 -8.52 16.44
N ALA A 90 10.45 -8.32 15.74
CA ALA A 90 9.62 -7.14 15.93
C ALA A 90 9.09 -7.05 17.36
N GLN A 91 8.62 -8.15 17.94
CA GLN A 91 8.14 -8.19 19.32
C GLN A 91 9.25 -7.89 20.33
N VAL A 92 10.42 -8.52 20.19
CA VAL A 92 11.58 -8.30 21.07
C VAL A 92 12.01 -6.83 21.06
N ARG A 93 11.93 -6.18 19.90
CA ARG A 93 12.33 -4.77 19.70
C ARG A 93 11.19 -3.77 19.84
N ASN A 94 9.97 -4.24 20.14
CA ASN A 94 8.77 -3.42 20.20
C ASN A 94 8.52 -2.60 18.92
N LEU A 95 8.74 -3.24 17.76
CA LEU A 95 8.52 -2.68 16.44
C LEU A 95 7.09 -2.97 15.95
N PRO A 96 6.44 -2.01 15.25
CA PRO A 96 5.07 -2.16 14.77
C PRO A 96 5.02 -2.93 13.44
N ILE A 97 5.22 -4.25 13.51
CA ILE A 97 4.96 -5.16 12.40
C ILE A 97 3.95 -6.21 12.87
N ASP A 98 2.83 -6.33 12.16
CA ASP A 98 1.85 -7.37 12.44
C ASP A 98 2.14 -8.67 11.65
N PRO A 99 1.50 -9.79 12.00
CA PRO A 99 1.73 -11.06 11.31
C PRO A 99 1.41 -11.05 9.81
N GLY A 100 0.43 -10.25 9.37
CA GLY A 100 0.07 -10.12 7.95
C GLY A 100 1.13 -9.36 7.16
N GLU A 101 1.63 -8.25 7.72
CA GLU A 101 2.73 -7.49 7.15
C GLU A 101 4.02 -8.33 7.08
N ALA A 102 4.36 -9.03 8.16
CA ALA A 102 5.50 -9.94 8.18
C ALA A 102 5.40 -11.03 7.11
N GLN A 103 4.20 -11.57 6.88
CA GLN A 103 3.96 -12.57 5.84
C GLN A 103 4.21 -12.00 4.44
N LEU A 104 3.76 -10.77 4.17
CA LEU A 104 4.02 -10.08 2.91
C LEU A 104 5.51 -9.75 2.71
N PHE A 105 6.22 -9.31 3.76
CA PHE A 105 7.67 -9.08 3.69
C PHE A 105 8.43 -10.37 3.40
N ALA A 106 8.07 -11.47 4.06
CA ALA A 106 8.70 -12.78 3.85
C ALA A 106 8.51 -13.28 2.41
N ILE A 107 7.27 -13.21 1.90
CA ILE A 107 6.96 -13.57 0.50
C ILE A 107 7.74 -12.67 -0.46
N ALA A 108 7.71 -11.35 -0.24
CA ALA A 108 8.38 -10.40 -1.14
C ALA A 108 9.89 -10.62 -1.20
N ALA A 109 10.52 -10.94 -0.06
CA ALA A 109 11.93 -11.28 0.02
C ALA A 109 12.25 -12.61 -0.67
N ASN A 110 11.51 -13.68 -0.36
CA ASN A 110 11.80 -15.04 -0.87
C ASN A 110 11.52 -15.16 -2.37
N ARG A 111 10.41 -14.62 -2.85
CA ARG A 111 9.99 -14.70 -4.25
C ARG A 111 10.55 -13.58 -5.11
N CYS A 112 11.27 -12.63 -4.51
CA CYS A 112 11.79 -11.45 -5.19
C CYS A 112 10.70 -10.64 -5.89
N ILE A 113 9.53 -10.46 -5.23
CA ILE A 113 8.41 -9.69 -5.76
C ILE A 113 8.89 -8.27 -6.10
N PRO A 114 8.61 -7.73 -7.30
CA PRO A 114 9.14 -6.45 -7.74
C PRO A 114 8.70 -5.29 -6.85
N LEU A 115 7.43 -5.29 -6.42
CA LEU A 115 6.83 -4.21 -5.65
C LEU A 115 5.92 -4.77 -4.56
N LEU A 116 6.13 -4.33 -3.31
CA LEU A 116 5.22 -4.55 -2.17
C LEU A 116 4.63 -3.20 -1.75
N LEU A 117 3.35 -3.01 -1.97
CA LEU A 117 2.64 -1.79 -1.59
C LEU A 117 2.06 -1.93 -0.18
N THR A 118 2.33 -0.97 0.70
CA THR A 118 1.71 -0.88 2.02
C THR A 118 1.36 0.56 2.41
N GLY A 119 0.27 0.72 3.15
CA GLY A 119 -0.14 1.99 3.73
C GLY A 119 0.42 2.23 5.14
N ASP A 120 1.01 1.22 5.79
CA ASP A 120 1.61 1.40 7.11
C ASP A 120 3.08 1.84 7.01
N LYS A 121 3.28 3.16 7.05
CA LYS A 121 4.63 3.75 7.08
C LYS A 121 5.46 3.33 8.31
N ARG A 122 4.83 2.87 9.40
CA ARG A 122 5.52 2.40 10.60
C ARG A 122 6.10 1.01 10.36
N ALA A 123 5.36 0.14 9.67
CA ALA A 123 5.84 -1.17 9.26
C ALA A 123 7.04 -1.06 8.29
N ILE A 124 6.98 -0.13 7.32
CA ILE A 124 8.11 0.14 6.41
C ILE A 124 9.38 0.51 7.21
N ARG A 125 9.26 1.43 8.18
CA ARG A 125 10.40 1.87 9.01
C ARG A 125 10.94 0.73 9.87
N ALA A 126 10.04 0.00 10.52
CA ALA A 126 10.40 -1.17 11.32
C ALA A 126 11.14 -2.23 10.49
N MET A 127 10.68 -2.48 9.26
CA MET A 127 11.32 -3.44 8.37
C MET A 127 12.71 -2.97 7.93
N SER A 128 12.96 -1.67 7.82
CA SER A 128 14.33 -1.16 7.59
C SER A 128 15.27 -1.60 8.71
N GLU A 129 14.85 -1.46 9.97
CA GLU A 129 15.66 -1.84 11.14
C GLU A 129 15.92 -3.36 11.19
N ILE A 130 14.93 -4.19 10.87
CA ILE A 130 15.10 -5.65 10.85
C ILE A 130 15.97 -6.08 9.66
N ASN A 131 15.80 -5.45 8.49
CA ASN A 131 16.52 -5.80 7.27
C ASN A 131 18.01 -5.46 7.35
N GLU A 132 18.41 -4.44 8.11
CA GLU A 132 19.81 -4.13 8.36
C GLU A 132 20.57 -5.31 8.99
N ASP A 133 19.89 -6.09 9.84
CA ASP A 133 20.49 -7.26 10.50
C ASP A 133 20.31 -8.56 9.69
N GLN A 134 19.13 -8.79 9.14
CA GLN A 134 18.80 -10.06 8.47
C GLN A 134 19.21 -10.10 6.99
N GLY A 135 19.42 -8.95 6.35
CA GLY A 135 19.84 -8.88 4.96
C GLY A 135 18.81 -9.44 3.98
N LEU A 136 17.51 -9.27 4.24
CA LEU A 136 16.46 -9.74 3.34
C LEU A 136 16.55 -9.02 1.99
N ALA A 137 16.09 -9.69 0.94
CA ALA A 137 16.14 -9.19 -0.43
C ALA A 137 15.05 -8.14 -0.72
N LEU A 138 14.88 -7.14 0.17
CA LEU A 138 13.82 -6.12 0.12
C LEU A 138 14.27 -4.74 -0.39
N LYS A 139 15.55 -4.59 -0.75
CA LYS A 139 16.09 -3.34 -1.29
C LYS A 139 15.32 -2.93 -2.54
N ASP A 140 14.87 -1.67 -2.56
CA ASP A 140 14.14 -1.05 -3.68
C ASP A 140 12.89 -1.85 -4.08
N ARG A 141 12.07 -2.27 -3.09
CA ARG A 141 10.84 -3.04 -3.34
C ARG A 141 9.61 -2.51 -2.62
N LEU A 142 9.79 -1.77 -1.53
CA LEU A 142 8.65 -1.26 -0.75
C LEU A 142 8.09 0.01 -1.39
N VAL A 143 6.79 0.05 -1.59
CA VAL A 143 6.07 1.21 -2.13
C VAL A 143 5.08 1.67 -1.08
N CYS A 144 5.16 2.94 -0.67
CA CYS A 144 4.15 3.49 0.24
C CYS A 144 2.89 3.97 -0.49
N LEU A 145 1.79 4.16 0.24
CA LEU A 145 0.54 4.67 -0.33
C LEU A 145 0.74 5.98 -1.09
N GLU A 146 1.55 6.91 -0.58
CA GLU A 146 1.82 8.19 -1.22
C GLU A 146 2.47 8.03 -2.60
N GLN A 147 3.38 7.05 -2.75
CA GLN A 147 3.98 6.76 -4.06
C GLN A 147 2.96 6.21 -5.04
N ALA A 148 2.07 5.33 -4.59
CA ALA A 148 0.99 4.80 -5.41
C ALA A 148 0.02 5.93 -5.85
N ILE A 149 -0.38 6.81 -4.92
CA ILE A 149 -1.24 7.95 -5.24
C ILE A 149 -0.54 8.92 -6.19
N ARG A 150 0.76 9.20 -5.99
CA ARG A 150 1.53 10.06 -6.90
C ARG A 150 1.60 9.49 -8.32
N ALA A 151 1.82 8.18 -8.46
CA ALA A 151 1.80 7.50 -9.75
C ALA A 151 0.41 7.56 -10.41
N ILE A 152 -0.67 7.35 -9.64
CA ILE A 152 -2.04 7.52 -10.12
C ILE A 152 -2.30 8.95 -10.59
N VAL A 153 -1.82 9.96 -9.85
CA VAL A 153 -1.91 11.38 -10.23
C VAL A 153 -1.15 11.65 -11.53
N ALA A 154 0.03 11.06 -11.72
CA ALA A 154 0.81 11.20 -12.96
C ALA A 154 0.12 10.54 -14.17
N ALA A 155 -0.59 9.43 -13.96
CA ALA A 155 -1.34 8.72 -14.99
C ALA A 155 -2.73 9.35 -15.27
N THR A 156 -3.20 10.26 -14.42
CA THR A 156 -4.54 10.85 -14.51
C THR A 156 -4.53 12.36 -14.25
N GLN A 157 -5.68 12.95 -13.90
CA GLN A 157 -5.77 14.38 -13.59
C GLN A 157 -5.76 14.58 -12.06
N PRO A 158 -4.88 15.44 -11.52
CA PRO A 158 -4.80 15.71 -10.07
C PRO A 158 -6.15 16.00 -9.41
N LEU A 159 -7.01 16.79 -10.07
CA LEU A 159 -8.33 17.15 -9.55
C LEU A 159 -9.26 15.93 -9.41
N THR A 160 -9.17 14.96 -10.32
CA THR A 160 -9.97 13.73 -10.27
C THR A 160 -9.60 12.89 -9.04
N VAL A 161 -8.31 12.67 -8.82
CA VAL A 161 -7.79 11.91 -7.67
C VAL A 161 -8.18 12.60 -6.36
N ARG A 162 -7.97 13.92 -6.28
CA ARG A 162 -8.39 14.72 -5.14
C ARG A 162 -9.88 14.57 -4.84
N ASN A 163 -10.74 14.73 -5.86
CA ASN A 163 -12.19 14.68 -5.66
C ASN A 163 -12.63 13.31 -5.12
N LYS A 164 -12.02 12.24 -5.63
CA LYS A 164 -12.21 10.87 -5.15
C LYS A 164 -11.80 10.69 -3.68
N ILE A 165 -10.60 11.15 -3.30
CA ILE A 165 -10.13 11.10 -1.91
C ILE A 165 -11.02 11.95 -0.99
N CYS A 166 -11.36 13.16 -1.40
CA CYS A 166 -12.17 14.08 -0.60
C CYS A 166 -13.66 13.74 -0.53
N ALA A 167 -14.14 12.83 -1.39
CA ALA A 167 -15.46 12.22 -1.22
C ALA A 167 -15.49 11.31 0.02
N GLU A 168 -14.35 10.73 0.42
CA GLU A 168 -14.22 9.86 1.60
C GLU A 168 -13.05 10.29 2.50
N PRO A 169 -13.11 11.50 3.10
CA PRO A 169 -11.97 12.13 3.77
C PRO A 169 -11.60 11.50 5.12
N GLU A 170 -12.46 10.64 5.67
CA GLU A 170 -12.22 9.97 6.95
C GLU A 170 -11.45 8.64 6.79
N VAL A 171 -11.19 8.22 5.55
CA VAL A 171 -10.44 7.00 5.23
C VAL A 171 -8.96 7.11 5.60
N ASP A 172 -8.35 8.27 5.35
CA ASP A 172 -6.94 8.51 5.69
C ASP A 172 -6.70 9.99 6.01
N GLY A 173 -6.17 10.25 7.21
CA GLY A 173 -5.93 11.60 7.70
C GLY A 173 -4.80 12.34 6.98
N ALA A 174 -3.76 11.62 6.52
CA ALA A 174 -2.66 12.22 5.78
C ALA A 174 -3.13 12.62 4.37
N MET A 175 -3.85 11.74 3.67
CA MET A 175 -4.40 12.04 2.36
C MET A 175 -5.43 13.17 2.41
N ARG A 176 -6.26 13.22 3.46
CA ARG A 176 -7.18 14.34 3.71
C ARG A 176 -6.44 15.68 3.80
N LEU A 177 -5.31 15.70 4.50
CA LEU A 177 -4.48 16.90 4.68
C LEU A 177 -3.83 17.30 3.36
N ILE A 178 -3.16 16.37 2.68
CA ILE A 178 -2.47 16.59 1.40
C ILE A 178 -3.46 17.09 0.34
N CYS A 179 -4.64 16.47 0.24
CA CYS A 179 -5.70 16.89 -0.69
C CYS A 179 -6.42 18.16 -0.25
N SER A 180 -6.14 18.70 0.95
CA SER A 180 -6.83 19.87 1.51
C SER A 180 -8.35 19.74 1.41
N CYS A 181 -8.90 18.60 1.83
CA CYS A 181 -10.32 18.31 1.70
C CYS A 181 -11.17 19.31 2.50
N GLY A 182 -12.17 19.89 1.82
CA GLY A 182 -13.00 20.97 2.37
C GLY A 182 -12.57 22.39 1.96
N ARG A 183 -11.41 22.56 1.30
CA ARG A 183 -11.01 23.83 0.69
C ARG A 183 -11.55 23.98 -0.72
N GLN A 184 -12.02 25.18 -1.05
CA GLN A 184 -12.51 25.54 -2.39
C GLN A 184 -11.40 26.14 -3.28
N ASP A 185 -10.40 26.76 -2.67
CA ASP A 185 -9.27 27.45 -3.29
C ASP A 185 -8.04 26.52 -3.44
N TRP A 186 -8.25 25.33 -4.00
CA TRP A 186 -7.20 24.32 -4.12
C TRP A 186 -6.37 24.47 -5.39
N ASP A 187 -5.04 24.33 -5.24
CA ASP A 187 -4.07 24.34 -6.33
C ASP A 187 -3.52 22.91 -6.56
N PRO A 188 -3.57 22.38 -7.80
CA PRO A 188 -2.96 21.11 -8.16
C PRO A 188 -1.50 20.93 -7.71
N GLY A 189 -0.69 21.99 -7.69
CA GLY A 189 0.71 21.92 -7.25
C GLY A 189 0.86 21.45 -5.79
N GLN A 190 -0.12 21.77 -4.93
CA GLN A 190 -0.10 21.41 -3.51
C GLN A 190 -0.20 19.90 -3.27
N LEU A 191 -0.83 19.16 -4.19
CA LEU A 191 -0.95 17.70 -4.09
C LEU A 191 0.41 17.03 -4.33
N ASP A 192 1.12 17.40 -5.38
CA ASP A 192 2.45 16.83 -5.65
C ASP A 192 3.46 17.24 -4.58
N GLU A 193 3.47 18.51 -4.15
CA GLU A 193 4.33 18.98 -3.05
C GLU A 193 4.04 18.24 -1.74
N GLY A 194 2.76 18.04 -1.42
CA GLY A 194 2.34 17.30 -0.23
C GLY A 194 2.77 15.83 -0.28
N LEU A 195 2.54 15.16 -1.41
CA LEU A 195 2.98 13.77 -1.63
C LEU A 195 4.50 13.65 -1.52
N GLU A 196 5.26 14.51 -2.20
CA GLU A 196 6.73 14.50 -2.15
C GLU A 196 7.25 14.71 -0.72
N SER A 197 6.67 15.64 0.03
CA SER A 197 7.04 15.88 1.43
C SER A 197 6.85 14.63 2.30
N PHE A 198 5.73 13.93 2.15
CA PHE A 198 5.47 12.69 2.91
C PHE A 198 6.36 11.54 2.45
N ILE A 199 6.56 11.37 1.14
CA ILE A 199 7.48 10.36 0.58
C ILE A 199 8.90 10.57 1.09
N ALA A 200 9.39 11.81 1.13
CA ALA A 200 10.70 12.14 1.67
C ALA A 200 10.82 11.83 3.18
N GLU A 201 9.75 12.01 3.95
CA GLU A 201 9.70 11.62 5.36
C GLU A 201 9.73 10.09 5.54
N ILE A 202 9.03 9.34 4.71
CA ILE A 202 9.03 7.88 4.74
C ILE A 202 10.41 7.34 4.31
N ARG A 203 10.97 7.86 3.22
CA ARG A 203 12.28 7.46 2.69
C ARG A 203 13.40 7.60 3.72
N ARG A 204 13.38 8.66 4.54
CA ARG A 204 14.37 8.85 5.61
C ARG A 204 14.40 7.71 6.63
N GLY A 205 13.26 7.06 6.89
CA GLY A 205 13.18 5.94 7.84
C GLY A 205 13.16 4.56 7.16
N ALA A 206 12.83 4.48 5.88
CA ALA A 206 12.83 3.24 5.10
C ALA A 206 14.20 2.90 4.50
N GLY A 207 15.08 3.90 4.38
CA GLY A 207 16.41 3.76 3.81
C GLY A 207 16.36 3.17 2.39
N PRO A 208 17.16 2.13 2.09
CA PRO A 208 17.25 1.55 0.77
C PRO A 208 16.06 0.63 0.41
N LEU A 209 15.14 0.37 1.33
CA LEU A 209 13.99 -0.51 1.06
C LEU A 209 12.91 0.17 0.21
N LEU A 210 12.76 1.49 0.36
CA LEU A 210 11.73 2.23 -0.37
C LEU A 210 12.11 2.37 -1.85
N HIS A 211 11.22 1.88 -2.70
CA HIS A 211 11.33 1.92 -4.15
C HIS A 211 11.49 3.37 -4.66
N ASP A 212 12.22 3.62 -5.74
CA ASP A 212 12.42 4.98 -6.29
C ASP A 212 11.17 5.62 -6.93
N GLY A 213 10.22 4.79 -7.36
CA GLY A 213 8.93 5.15 -7.96
C GLY A 213 8.85 4.92 -9.47
N SER A 214 9.95 4.55 -10.12
CA SER A 214 10.07 4.40 -11.58
C SER A 214 9.22 3.27 -12.19
N LEU A 215 8.92 2.22 -11.43
CA LEU A 215 8.14 1.05 -11.87
C LEU A 215 6.62 1.22 -11.70
N LEU A 216 6.14 2.36 -11.21
CA LEU A 216 4.70 2.63 -11.04
C LEU A 216 4.09 3.36 -12.25
N ALA A 217 4.78 3.50 -13.38
CA ALA A 217 4.35 4.27 -14.55
C ALA A 217 4.67 3.58 -15.88
#